data_AF-A0A259DBG5-F1
#
_entry.id   AF-A0A259DBG5-F1
#
_cell.length_a   1.000
_cell.length_b   1.000
_cell.length_c   1.000
_cell.angle_alpha   90.00
_cell.angle_beta   90.00
_cell.angle_gamma   90.00
#
_symmetry.space_group_name_H-M   'P 1'
#
loop_
_entity.id
_entity.type
_entity.pdbx_description
1 polymer ?
#
loop_
_entity_poly.entity_id
_entity_poly.type
_entity_poly.pdbx_seq_one_letter_code
_entity_poly.pdbx_strand_id
1 'polypeptide(L)' 'EYGFYSNVNPQVDHPRWSQAKERRIGEFFKRDTLMFNGYASQVAGLYRGMDLKKFY' A
#
# COMPACT_ATOMS: atom_id res chain seq x y z
N GLU A 1 5.03 11.94 1.01
CA GLU A 1 6.21 12.24 1.85
C GLU A 1 6.75 11.06 2.67
N TYR A 2 6.18 9.85 2.59
CA TYR A 2 6.65 8.64 3.28
C TYR A 2 6.55 8.70 4.81
N GLY A 3 5.41 8.25 5.34
CA GLY A 3 5.24 8.04 6.78
C GLY A 3 6.01 6.81 7.29
N PHE A 4 6.22 6.73 8.61
CA PHE A 4 7.09 5.75 9.26
C PHE A 4 6.76 4.29 8.88
N TYR A 5 5.47 3.94 8.80
CA TYR A 5 5.07 2.56 8.53
C TYR A 5 5.19 2.15 7.07
N SER A 6 5.00 3.09 6.13
CA SER A 6 5.14 2.88 4.68
C SER A 6 4.53 1.57 4.12
N ASN A 7 3.49 1.03 4.78
CA ASN A 7 2.81 -0.20 4.36
C ASN A 7 2.09 0.05 3.03
N VAL A 8 2.25 -0.87 2.07
CA VAL A 8 1.57 -0.78 0.77
C VAL A 8 0.07 -0.82 0.97
N ASN A 9 -0.59 0.29 0.64
CA ASN A 9 -2.03 0.45 0.82
C ASN A 9 -2.64 1.16 -0.41
N PRO A 10 -3.40 0.45 -1.25
CA PRO A 10 -4.02 1.03 -2.45
C PRO A 10 -5.10 2.08 -2.16
N GLN A 11 -5.58 2.16 -0.91
CA GLN A 11 -6.63 3.10 -0.48
C GLN A 11 -6.06 4.43 0.05
N VAL A 12 -4.73 4.55 0.17
CA VAL A 12 -4.05 5.76 0.63
C VAL A 12 -3.15 6.27 -0.48
N ASP A 13 -3.61 7.33 -1.16
CA ASP A 13 -2.87 7.93 -2.24
C ASP A 13 -1.67 8.76 -1.75
N HIS A 14 -0.66 8.87 -2.60
CA HIS A 14 0.44 9.80 -2.39
C HIS A 14 -0.02 11.21 -2.82
N PRO A 15 0.45 12.31 -2.20
CA PRO A 15 0.07 13.68 -2.58
C PRO A 15 0.25 14.04 -4.06
N ARG A 16 1.04 13.26 -4.80
CA ARG A 16 1.41 13.52 -6.20
C ARG A 16 0.90 12.46 -7.18
N TRP A 17 0.44 11.30 -6.71
CA TRP A 17 -0.02 10.20 -7.57
C TRP A 17 -0.85 9.19 -6.78
N SER A 18 -1.78 8.52 -7.48
CA SER A 18 -2.55 7.44 -6.87
C SER A 18 -1.71 6.16 -6.70
N GLN A 19 -1.92 5.44 -5.59
CA GLN A 19 -1.31 4.13 -5.34
C GLN A 19 -2.21 2.95 -5.71
N ALA A 20 -3.43 3.20 -6.21
CA ALA A 20 -4.39 2.15 -6.52
C ALA A 20 -3.92 1.18 -7.62
N LYS A 21 -3.06 1.64 -8.53
CA LYS A 21 -2.53 0.82 -9.63
C LYS A 21 -1.01 0.90 -9.73
N GLU A 22 -0.40 -0.22 -10.07
CA GLU A 22 1.05 -0.35 -10.25
C GLU A 22 1.39 -0.86 -11.66
N ARG A 23 2.62 -0.55 -12.09
CA ARG A 23 3.21 -1.09 -13.32
C ARG A 23 4.27 -2.10 -12.94
N ARG A 24 3.95 -3.39 -13.08
CA ARG A 24 4.94 -4.44 -12.90
C ARG A 24 5.90 -4.46 -14.08
N ILE A 25 7.20 -4.52 -13.79
CA ILE A 25 8.21 -4.65 -14.83
C ILE A 25 8.03 -6.02 -15.50
N GLY A 26 7.88 -6.03 -16.82
CA GLY A 26 7.61 -7.23 -17.63
C GLY A 26 6.13 -7.43 -18.01
N GLU A 27 5.20 -6.60 -17.52
CA GLU A 27 3.80 -6.62 -17.95
C GLU A 27 3.47 -5.42 -18.85
N PHE A 28 2.61 -5.62 -19.86
CA PHE A 28 2.20 -4.57 -20.80
C PHE A 28 1.17 -3.60 -20.20
N PHE A 29 0.32 -4.10 -19.30
CA PHE A 29 -0.74 -3.31 -18.67
C PHE A 29 -0.43 -3.05 -17.21
N LYS A 30 -1.06 -2.01 -16.66
CA LYS A 30 -1.07 -1.77 -15.22
C LYS A 30 -2.01 -2.78 -14.54
N ARG A 31 -1.70 -3.13 -13.30
CA ARG A 31 -2.54 -3.98 -12.46
C ARG A 31 -2.91 -3.25 -11.18
N ASP A 32 -3.95 -3.71 -10.51
CA ASP A 32 -4.37 -3.15 -9.24
C ASP A 32 -3.36 -3.54 -8.14
N THR A 33 -2.99 -2.56 -7.32
CA THR A 33 -2.07 -2.74 -6.21
C THR A 33 -2.77 -3.50 -5.09
N LEU A 34 -2.15 -4.55 -4.58
CA LEU A 34 -2.72 -5.36 -3.49
C LEU A 34 -2.38 -4.75 -2.12
N MET A 35 -3.32 -4.85 -1.17
CA MET A 35 -3.08 -4.46 0.23
C MET A 35 -1.93 -5.28 0.82
N PHE A 36 -1.03 -4.62 1.55
CA PHE A 36 0.22 -5.21 2.05
C PHE A 36 1.03 -5.94 0.96
N ASN A 37 0.92 -5.46 -0.29
CA ASN A 37 1.52 -6.09 -1.45
C ASN A 37 1.12 -7.58 -1.64
N GLY A 38 -0.08 -7.96 -1.21
CA GLY A 38 -0.59 -9.33 -1.27
C GLY A 38 -0.33 -10.18 -0.02
N TYR A 39 0.41 -9.67 0.96
CA TYR A 39 0.77 -10.40 2.19
C TYR A 39 -0.17 -10.13 3.36
N ALA A 40 -1.38 -9.62 3.08
CA ALA A 40 -2.32 -9.23 4.12
C ALA A 40 -2.59 -10.35 5.13
N SER A 41 -2.72 -11.61 4.69
CA SER A 41 -2.92 -12.75 5.57
C SER A 41 -1.81 -12.97 6.59
N GLN A 42 -0.57 -12.63 6.25
CA GLN A 42 0.61 -12.86 7.09
C GLN A 42 0.86 -11.69 8.04
N VAL A 43 0.67 -10.44 7.56
CA VAL A 43 1.11 -9.26 8.31
C VAL A 43 -0.03 -8.41 8.88
N ALA A 44 -1.27 -8.57 8.42
CA ALA A 44 -2.37 -7.72 8.90
C ALA A 44 -2.65 -7.89 10.40
N GLY A 45 -2.28 -9.03 11.00
CA GLY A 45 -2.36 -9.25 12.44
C GLY A 45 -1.50 -8.26 13.25
N LEU A 46 -0.33 -7.86 12.73
CA LEU A 46 0.61 -6.97 13.41
C LEU A 46 0.08 -5.53 13.52
N TYR A 47 -0.80 -5.14 12.60
CA TYR A 47 -1.31 -3.77 12.47
C TYR A 47 -2.79 -3.63 12.83
N ARG A 48 -3.42 -4.71 13.31
CA ARG A 48 -4.86 -4.74 13.62
C ARG A 48 -5.16 -3.76 14.76
N GLY A 49 -6.09 -2.83 14.52
CA GLY A 49 -6.53 -1.84 15.51
C GLY A 49 -5.59 -0.64 15.68
N MET A 50 -4.53 -0.53 14.87
CA MET A 50 -3.64 0.64 14.86
C MET A 50 -4.12 1.68 13.85
N ASP A 51 -3.97 2.96 14.19
CA ASP A 51 -4.13 4.06 13.23
C ASP A 51 -2.82 4.27 12.47
N LEU A 52 -2.74 3.70 11.26
CA LEU A 52 -1.57 3.78 10.40
C LEU A 52 -1.37 5.17 9.76
N LYS A 53 -2.33 6.10 9.89
CA LYS A 53 -2.20 7.49 9.42
C LYS A 53 -1.59 8.41 10.47
N LYS A 54 -1.48 7.95 11.72
CA LYS A 54 -1.06 8.79 12.85
C LYS A 54 0.42 9.18 12.84
N PHE A 55 1.25 8.49 12.04
CA PHE A 55 2.68 8.78 11.89
C PHE A 55 3.06 9.05 10.42
N TYR A 56 2.32 9.94 9.77
CA TYR A 56 2.61 10.47 8.43
C TYR A 56 3.72 11.52 8.48
#